data_AF-A0A976HS56-F1
#
_entry.id   AF-A0A976HS56-F1
#
_cell.length_a   1.000
_cell.length_b   1.000
_cell.length_c   1.000
_cell.angle_alpha   90.00
_cell.angle_beta   90.00
_cell.angle_gamma   90.00
#
_symmetry.space_group_name_H-M   'P 1'
#
loop_
_entity.id
_entity.type
_entity.pdbx_description
1 polymer ?
#
loop_
_entity_poly.entity_id
_entity_poly.type
_entity_poly.pdbx_seq_one_letter_code
_entity_poly.pdbx_strand_id
1 'polypeptide(L)'
;MNVADLRPKPPHQVDFSLYSASRTPEYSGCYCLTNASGDILYIGQAASIRQRLSQHFDSDKRSANTIHGRISVAWWCEFNEAGISALERGWIESARLCDGNLPPLNRIGAPI
;
A
#
# COMPACT_ATOMS: atom_id res chain seq x y z
N MET A 1 1.48 1.41 -12.66
CA MET A 1 1.44 -0.05 -12.42
C MET A 1 0.13 -0.37 -11.74
N ASN A 2 -0.56 -1.42 -12.21
CA ASN A 2 -1.79 -1.90 -11.59
C ASN A 2 -1.50 -2.98 -10.53
N VAL A 3 -2.31 -3.01 -9.47
CA VAL A 3 -2.21 -4.02 -8.40
C VAL A 3 -2.34 -5.46 -8.89
N ALA A 4 -3.03 -5.69 -10.02
CA ALA A 4 -3.14 -7.00 -10.64
C ALA A 4 -1.79 -7.58 -11.11
N ASP A 5 -0.82 -6.71 -11.37
CA ASP A 5 0.51 -7.08 -11.87
C ASP A 5 1.51 -7.37 -10.75
N LEU A 6 1.16 -7.09 -9.48
CA LEU A 6 2.01 -7.39 -8.34
C LEU A 6 2.24 -8.90 -8.16
N ARG A 7 3.43 -9.25 -7.71
CA ARG A 7 3.82 -10.64 -7.41
C ARG A 7 4.48 -10.72 -6.02
N PRO A 8 3.95 -11.54 -5.10
CA PRO A 8 2.60 -12.13 -5.13
C PRO A 8 1.52 -11.06 -5.24
N LYS A 9 0.37 -11.41 -5.82
CA LYS A 9 -0.81 -10.53 -5.83
C LYS A 9 -1.39 -10.48 -4.42
N PRO A 10 -1.68 -9.30 -3.84
CA PRO A 10 -2.31 -9.21 -2.53
C PRO A 10 -3.69 -9.88 -2.55
N PRO A 11 -3.94 -10.89 -1.70
CA PRO A 11 -5.21 -11.62 -1.69
C PRO A 11 -6.35 -10.87 -1.00
N HIS A 12 -6.04 -9.90 -0.13
CA HIS A 12 -7.04 -9.17 0.64
C HIS A 12 -7.18 -7.75 0.15
N GLN A 13 -8.42 -7.24 0.21
CA GLN A 13 -8.73 -5.85 -0.09
C GLN A 13 -9.93 -5.34 0.72
N VAL A 14 -9.94 -4.03 0.96
CA VAL A 14 -11.10 -3.30 1.49
C VAL A 14 -11.16 -1.91 0.89
N ASP A 15 -12.36 -1.32 0.86
CA ASP A 15 -12.50 0.10 0.60
C ASP A 15 -11.68 0.92 1.60
N PHE A 16 -10.99 1.94 1.12
CA PHE A 16 -10.21 2.84 1.95
C PHE A 16 -11.13 3.81 2.70
N SER A 17 -11.74 3.31 3.76
CA SER A 17 -12.56 4.06 4.70
C SER A 17 -12.14 3.78 6.14
N LEU A 18 -12.38 4.74 7.04
CA LEU A 18 -12.05 4.57 8.46
C LEU A 18 -12.80 3.38 9.08
N TYR A 19 -14.04 3.15 8.64
CA TYR A 19 -14.87 2.03 9.08
C TYR A 19 -14.33 0.66 8.62
N SER A 20 -13.82 0.58 7.39
CA SER A 20 -13.18 -0.63 6.91
C SER A 20 -11.86 -0.87 7.64
N ALA A 21 -11.03 0.17 7.76
CA ALA A 21 -9.72 0.11 8.40
C ALA A 21 -9.81 -0.37 9.85
N SER A 22 -10.80 0.09 10.63
CA SER A 22 -10.98 -0.31 12.03
C SER A 22 -11.42 -1.77 12.21
N ARG A 23 -12.00 -2.38 11.16
CA ARG A 23 -12.45 -3.78 11.16
C ARG A 23 -11.50 -4.74 10.46
N THR A 24 -10.47 -4.23 9.77
CA THR A 24 -9.43 -5.06 9.17
C THR A 24 -8.79 -5.93 10.27
N PRO A 25 -8.64 -7.24 10.09
CA PRO A 25 -7.92 -8.09 11.04
C PRO A 25 -6.50 -7.59 11.30
N GLU A 26 -5.98 -7.89 12.48
CA GLU A 26 -4.63 -7.45 12.87
C GLU A 26 -3.60 -8.48 12.42
N TYR A 27 -3.00 -8.21 11.27
CA TYR A 27 -1.91 -8.99 10.69
C TYR A 27 -0.69 -8.12 10.46
N SER A 28 0.48 -8.73 10.48
CA SER A 28 1.69 -8.16 9.90
C SER A 28 1.76 -8.50 8.41
N GLY A 29 2.33 -7.61 7.61
CA GLY A 29 2.42 -7.84 6.18
C GLY A 29 2.84 -6.63 5.36
N CYS A 30 2.75 -6.80 4.05
CA CYS A 30 2.93 -5.73 3.06
C CYS A 30 1.57 -5.32 2.51
N TYR A 31 1.37 -4.02 2.32
CA TYR A 31 0.13 -3.45 1.82
C TYR A 31 0.41 -2.42 0.72
N CYS A 32 -0.61 -2.17 -0.10
CA CYS A 32 -0.62 -1.07 -1.03
C CYS A 32 -1.95 -0.34 -1.02
N LEU A 33 -1.92 0.94 -1.39
CA LEU A 33 -3.09 1.80 -1.54
C LEU A 33 -3.22 2.13 -3.02
N THR A 34 -4.42 1.94 -3.57
CA THR A 34 -4.69 2.18 -4.99
C THR A 34 -5.81 3.19 -5.18
N ASN A 35 -5.90 3.75 -6.38
CA ASN A 35 -7.13 4.39 -6.84
C ASN A 35 -8.23 3.33 -7.12
N ALA A 36 -9.40 3.77 -7.57
CA ALA A 36 -10.52 2.90 -7.91
C ALA A 36 -10.25 1.97 -9.12
N SER A 37 -9.32 2.35 -9.99
CA SER A 37 -8.88 1.56 -11.15
C SER A 37 -7.83 0.50 -10.80
N GLY A 38 -7.31 0.51 -9.58
CA GLY A 38 -6.24 -0.39 -9.13
C GLY A 38 -4.82 0.11 -9.40
N ASP A 39 -4.65 1.37 -9.84
CA ASP A 39 -3.32 1.97 -9.99
C ASP A 39 -2.70 2.21 -8.61
N ILE A 40 -1.47 1.73 -8.45
CA ILE A 40 -0.77 1.79 -7.17
C ILE A 40 -0.33 3.22 -6.88
N LEU A 41 -0.81 3.76 -5.76
CA LEU A 41 -0.44 5.09 -5.28
C LEU A 41 0.61 5.04 -4.18
N TYR A 42 0.57 3.98 -3.37
CA TYR A 42 1.47 3.78 -2.23
C TYR A 42 1.73 2.30 -1.97
N ILE A 43 2.95 1.93 -1.58
CA ILE A 43 3.34 0.63 -1.05
C ILE A 43 4.02 0.81 0.31
N GLY A 44 3.72 -0.05 1.27
CA GLY A 44 4.41 -0.07 2.56
C GLY A 44 4.34 -1.41 3.28
N GLN A 45 5.13 -1.53 4.35
CA GLN A 45 5.03 -2.62 5.32
C GLN A 45 4.42 -2.20 6.66
N ALA A 46 3.83 -3.15 7.37
CA ALA A 46 3.34 -2.93 8.73
C ALA A 46 3.43 -4.18 9.60
N ALA A 47 3.72 -3.98 10.89
CA ALA A 47 3.51 -5.00 11.92
C ALA A 47 2.02 -5.20 12.24
N SER A 48 1.20 -4.16 12.01
CA SER A 48 -0.26 -4.20 12.10
C SER A 48 -0.87 -3.44 10.93
N ILE A 49 -1.45 -4.17 9.96
CA ILE A 49 -2.15 -3.59 8.81
C ILE A 49 -3.26 -2.66 9.30
N ARG A 50 -4.07 -3.08 10.29
CA ARG A 50 -5.15 -2.27 10.88
C ARG A 50 -4.64 -0.92 11.39
N GLN A 51 -3.58 -0.95 12.21
CA GLN A 51 -3.02 0.27 12.79
C GLN A 51 -2.47 1.18 11.69
N ARG A 52 -1.77 0.62 10.72
CA ARG A 52 -1.15 1.39 9.63
C ARG A 52 -2.19 1.99 8.69
N LEU A 53 -3.24 1.26 8.33
CA LEU A 53 -4.34 1.80 7.52
C LEU A 53 -5.02 2.96 8.25
N SER A 54 -5.27 2.83 9.56
CA SER A 54 -5.83 3.89 10.39
C SER A 54 -4.95 5.15 10.39
N GLN A 55 -3.63 4.99 10.55
CA GLN A 55 -2.67 6.11 10.52
C GLN A 55 -2.69 6.91 9.22
N HIS A 56 -3.00 6.30 8.08
CA HIS A 56 -3.09 7.06 6.83
C HIS A 56 -4.24 8.07 6.85
N PHE A 57 -5.30 7.84 7.64
CA PHE A 57 -6.42 8.77 7.74
C PHE A 57 -6.08 10.07 8.49
N ASP A 58 -5.05 10.03 9.33
CA ASP A 58 -4.48 11.17 10.05
C ASP A 58 -3.29 11.80 9.30
N SER A 59 -2.97 11.30 8.10
CA SER A 59 -1.86 11.79 7.30
C SER A 59 -2.32 12.60 6.08
N ASP A 60 -1.46 13.48 5.59
CA ASP A 60 -1.69 14.25 4.35
C ASP A 60 -1.93 13.37 3.12
N LYS A 61 -1.59 12.07 3.19
CA LYS A 61 -1.78 11.12 2.07
C LYS A 61 -3.24 10.85 1.78
N ARG A 62 -4.14 10.94 2.77
CA ARG A 62 -5.57 10.68 2.57
C ARG A 62 -6.21 11.66 1.60
N SER A 63 -5.86 12.94 1.74
CA SER A 63 -6.41 14.03 0.92
C SER A 63 -5.57 14.32 -0.32
N ALA A 64 -4.42 13.67 -0.46
CA ALA A 64 -3.54 13.85 -1.62
C ALA A 64 -4.25 13.43 -2.92
N ASN A 65 -4.35 14.37 -3.85
CA ASN A 65 -4.74 14.09 -5.22
C ASN A 65 -3.47 13.86 -6.04
N THR A 66 -3.28 12.63 -6.52
CA THR A 66 -2.13 12.26 -7.35
C THR A 66 -2.47 12.42 -8.83
N ILE A 67 -1.46 12.26 -9.70
CA ILE A 67 -1.68 12.16 -11.15
C ILE A 67 -2.61 11.00 -11.56
N HIS A 68 -2.77 10.00 -10.68
CA HIS A 68 -3.65 8.85 -10.86
C HIS A 68 -4.93 8.97 -10.00
N GLY A 69 -5.21 10.15 -9.45
CA GLY A 69 -6.36 10.39 -8.57
C GLY A 69 -6.06 10.11 -7.10
N ARG A 70 -7.11 9.74 -6.35
CA ARG A 70 -7.09 9.56 -4.89
C ARG A 70 -7.13 8.09 -4.48
N ILE A 71 -6.66 7.81 -3.27
CA ILE A 71 -6.79 6.48 -2.68
C ILE A 71 -8.27 6.11 -2.54
N SER A 72 -8.61 4.89 -2.96
CA SER A 72 -9.95 4.33 -2.91
C SER A 72 -9.97 2.92 -2.30
N VAL A 73 -8.90 2.14 -2.47
CA VAL A 73 -8.84 0.74 -2.01
C VAL A 73 -7.50 0.48 -1.30
N ALA A 74 -7.55 -0.31 -0.23
CA ALA A 74 -6.37 -0.84 0.45
C ALA A 74 -6.27 -2.35 0.21
N TRP A 75 -5.07 -2.83 -0.11
CA TRP A 75 -4.79 -4.23 -0.39
C TRP A 75 -3.64 -4.71 0.50
N TRP A 76 -3.64 -5.97 0.92
CA TRP A 76 -2.52 -6.51 1.69
C TRP A 76 -2.27 -8.00 1.45
N CYS A 77 -1.05 -8.40 1.77
CA CYS A 77 -0.58 -9.77 1.86
C CYS A 77 0.05 -9.98 3.24
N GLU A 78 -0.46 -10.97 3.96
CA GLU A 78 0.08 -11.39 5.25
C GLU A 78 1.45 -12.05 5.05
N PHE A 79 2.42 -11.72 5.87
CA PHE A 79 3.75 -12.31 5.78
C PHE A 79 4.44 -12.36 7.14
N ASN A 80 5.36 -13.30 7.31
CA ASN A 80 6.19 -13.34 8.51
C ASN A 80 7.21 -12.18 8.51
N GLU A 81 7.58 -11.69 9.69
CA GLU A 81 8.47 -10.52 9.82
C GLU A 81 9.79 -10.64 9.04
N ALA A 82 10.34 -11.86 8.94
CA ALA A 82 11.57 -12.14 8.20
C ALA A 82 11.46 -11.86 6.69
N GLY A 83 10.26 -11.96 6.10
CA GLY A 83 10.04 -11.80 4.65
C GLY A 83 9.38 -10.49 4.22
N ILE A 84 8.78 -9.73 5.13
CA ILE A 84 8.02 -8.51 4.78
C ILE A 84 8.90 -7.48 4.07
N SER A 85 10.12 -7.23 4.55
CA SER A 85 11.05 -6.27 3.92
C SER A 85 11.50 -6.66 2.52
N ALA A 86 11.57 -7.97 2.21
CA ALA A 86 11.88 -8.43 0.86
C ALA A 86 10.66 -8.26 -0.07
N LEU A 87 9.46 -8.56 0.45
CA LEU A 87 8.20 -8.40 -0.27
C LEU A 87 7.95 -6.93 -0.64
N GLU A 88 8.06 -6.01 0.33
CA GLU A 88 7.87 -4.57 0.12
C GLU A 88 8.83 -4.04 -0.95
N ARG A 89 10.13 -4.36 -0.84
CA ARG A 89 11.11 -3.98 -1.86
C ARG A 89 10.77 -4.55 -3.22
N GLY A 90 10.36 -5.82 -3.29
CA GLY A 90 9.94 -6.45 -4.54
C GLY A 90 8.77 -5.70 -5.21
N TRP A 91 7.76 -5.31 -4.43
CA TRP A 91 6.63 -4.54 -4.96
C TRP A 91 7.02 -3.12 -5.39
N ILE A 92 7.84 -2.43 -4.59
CA ILE A 92 8.34 -1.08 -4.91
C ILE A 92 9.16 -1.11 -6.20
N GLU A 93 10.10 -2.05 -6.33
CA GLU A 93 10.92 -2.17 -7.53
C GLU A 93 10.09 -2.60 -8.74
N SER A 94 9.06 -3.44 -8.56
CA SER A 94 8.14 -3.79 -9.65
C SER A 94 7.39 -2.55 -10.17
N ALA A 95 6.87 -1.71 -9.28
CA ALA A 95 6.22 -0.45 -9.65
C ALA A 95 7.20 0.50 -10.35
N ARG A 96 8.42 0.60 -9.83
CA ARG A 96 9.48 1.43 -10.40
C ARG A 96 9.93 0.97 -11.79
N LEU A 97 10.07 -0.33 -12.02
CA LEU A 97 10.42 -0.89 -13.31
C LEU A 97 9.31 -0.70 -14.34
N CYS A 98 8.05 -0.79 -13.91
CA CYS A 98 6.87 -0.59 -14.76
C CYS A 98 6.69 0.88 -15.17
N ASP A 99 6.74 1.81 -14.20
CA ASP A 99 6.35 3.21 -14.41
C ASP A 99 7.55 4.16 -14.53
N GLY A 100 8.78 3.65 -14.36
CA GLY A 100 10.01 4.43 -14.31
C GLY A 100 10.21 5.24 -13.02
N ASN A 101 9.22 5.26 -12.11
CA ASN A 101 9.21 6.07 -10.89
C ASN A 101 8.63 5.30 -9.70
N LEU A 102 8.87 5.77 -8.48
CA LEU A 102 8.16 5.27 -7.30
C LEU A 102 6.66 5.56 -7.38
N PRO A 103 5.80 4.79 -6.68
CA PRO A 103 4.40 5.16 -6.52
C PRO A 103 4.28 6.61 -6.02
N PRO A 104 3.31 7.40 -6.51
CA PRO A 104 3.23 8.85 -6.26
C PRO A 104 3.26 9.30 -4.79
N LEU A 105 2.83 8.45 -3.85
CA LEU A 105 2.80 8.75 -2.43
C LEU A 105 3.95 8.09 -1.64
N ASN A 106 4.79 7.28 -2.29
CA ASN A 106 6.06 6.83 -1.73
C ASN A 106 7.07 7.98 -1.84
N ARG A 107 7.68 8.37 -0.72
CA ARG A 107 8.76 9.36 -0.71
C ARG A 107 10.08 8.67 -1.06
N ILE A 108 10.93 9.34 -1.83
CA ILE A 108 12.32 8.94 -2.02
C ILE A 108 13.05 9.20 -0.70
N GLY A 109 13.36 8.15 0.05
CA GLY A 109 14.13 8.20 1.29
C GLY A 109 13.36 8.78 2.49
N ALA A 110 12.83 7.92 3.35
CA ALA A 110 12.80 8.28 4.77
C ALA A 110 14.24 8.13 5.28
N PRO A 111 14.85 9.15 5.91
CA PRO A 111 16.14 8.96 6.56
C PRO A 111 15.98 7.86 7.61
N ILE A 112 16.97 6.98 7.65
CA ILE A 112 17.13 5.91 8.63
C ILE A 112 17.42 6.53 10.00
#